data_AF-A0A524KWJ5-F1
#
_entry.id   AF-A0A524KWJ5-F1
#
_cell.length_a   1.000
_cell.length_b   1.000
_cell.length_c   1.000
_cell.angle_alpha   90.00
_cell.angle_beta   90.00
_cell.angle_gamma   90.00
#
_symmetry.space_group_name_H-M   'P 1'
#
loop_
_entity.id
_entity.type
_entity.pdbx_description
1 polymer ?
#
loop_
_entity_poly.entity_id
_entity_poly.type
_entity_poly.pdbx_seq_one_letter_code
_entity_poly.pdbx_strand_id
1 'polypeptide(L)'
;SGHLTATFADPSEVGNWSQALGRGPADFPYINSTKSMVGHCLGAAGAIESVAVVLQLQKGFLHPSINSEDVHPGIEAFAKKIPQKAMEFPGLKVIAKASFGFGDVNSCLIFKKWEEA
;
A
#
# COMPACT_ATOMS: atom_id res chain seq x y z
N SER A 1 -0.35 2.46 -0.12
CA SER A 1 -1.46 1.53 0.09
C SER A 1 -1.75 0.83 -1.23
N GLY A 2 -1.23 -0.38 -1.38
CA GLY A 2 -1.37 -1.16 -2.62
C GLY A 2 -2.70 -1.90 -2.68
N HIS A 3 -3.09 -2.34 -3.88
CA HIS A 3 -4.22 -3.22 -4.07
C HIS A 3 -3.91 -4.62 -3.52
N LEU A 4 -2.74 -5.19 -3.82
CA LEU A 4 -2.09 -6.33 -3.17
C LEU A 4 -3.08 -7.36 -2.61
N THR A 5 -3.55 -8.23 -3.50
CA THR A 5 -4.65 -9.16 -3.24
C THR A 5 -4.21 -10.52 -2.74
N ALA A 6 -2.93 -10.71 -2.46
CA ALA A 6 -2.33 -12.02 -2.18
C ALA A 6 -2.53 -12.98 -3.37
N THR A 7 -2.40 -12.47 -4.59
CA THR A 7 -2.47 -13.26 -5.83
C THR A 7 -1.15 -13.19 -6.60
N PHE A 8 -1.07 -13.93 -7.71
CA PHE A 8 0.08 -13.88 -8.61
C PHE A 8 0.36 -12.48 -9.19
N ALA A 9 -0.58 -11.53 -9.05
CA ALA A 9 -0.44 -10.16 -9.54
C ALA A 9 0.38 -9.26 -8.63
N ASP A 10 0.57 -9.60 -7.35
CA ASP A 10 1.28 -8.74 -6.38
C ASP A 10 2.71 -8.37 -6.85
N PRO A 11 3.52 -9.28 -7.43
CA PRO A 11 4.82 -8.90 -7.98
C PRO A 11 4.75 -7.92 -9.14
N SER A 12 3.74 -8.06 -10.00
CA SER A 12 3.51 -7.14 -11.12
C SER A 12 3.13 -5.75 -10.62
N GLU A 13 2.27 -5.67 -9.61
CA GLU A 13 1.90 -4.39 -8.99
C GLU A 13 3.12 -3.66 -8.42
N VAL A 14 3.94 -4.33 -7.60
CA VAL A 14 5.15 -3.73 -7.01
C VAL A 14 6.15 -3.33 -8.10
N GLY A 15 6.34 -4.17 -9.12
CA GLY A 15 7.21 -3.87 -10.26
C GLY A 15 6.75 -2.62 -11.02
N ASN A 16 5.45 -2.49 -11.29
CA ASN A 16 4.87 -1.33 -11.96
C ASN A 16 5.05 -0.05 -11.13
N TRP A 17 4.89 -0.14 -9.81
CA TRP A 17 5.15 1.01 -8.93
C TRP A 17 6.63 1.41 -8.93
N SER A 18 7.54 0.44 -8.88
CA SER A 18 9.00 0.66 -8.97
C SER A 18 9.36 1.40 -10.26
N GLN A 19 8.83 0.94 -11.39
CA GLN A 19 9.03 1.56 -12.69
C GLN A 19 8.42 2.98 -12.76
N ALA A 20 7.16 3.14 -12.36
CA ALA A 20 6.46 4.43 -12.44
C ALA A 20 7.09 5.51 -11.55
N LEU A 21 7.63 5.11 -10.38
CA LEU A 21 8.32 6.01 -9.46
C LEU A 21 9.80 6.22 -9.83
N GLY A 22 10.37 5.38 -10.70
CA GLY A 22 11.81 5.34 -10.97
C GLY A 22 12.65 5.00 -9.73
N ARG A 23 12.13 4.13 -8.85
CA ARG A 23 12.73 3.82 -7.54
C ARG A 23 12.95 2.33 -7.38
N GLY A 24 14.13 1.96 -6.90
CA GLY A 24 14.49 0.57 -6.63
C GLY A 24 14.23 0.17 -5.18
N PRO A 25 14.52 -1.08 -4.79
CA PRO A 25 14.27 -1.57 -3.44
C PRO A 25 14.92 -0.75 -2.31
N ALA A 26 16.05 -0.09 -2.58
CA ALA A 26 16.78 0.73 -1.60
C ALA A 26 15.98 1.98 -1.18
N ASP A 27 15.37 2.68 -2.14
CA ASP A 27 14.73 3.99 -1.96
C ASP A 27 13.20 3.97 -2.22
N PHE A 28 12.64 2.79 -2.45
CA PHE A 28 11.20 2.57 -2.56
C PHE A 28 10.48 3.06 -1.28
N PRO A 29 9.29 3.69 -1.42
CA PRO A 29 8.46 4.03 -0.26
C PRO A 29 7.95 2.77 0.45
N TYR A 30 7.51 2.90 1.69
CA TYR A 30 6.80 1.81 2.35
C TYR A 30 5.51 1.47 1.60
N ILE A 31 5.22 0.18 1.49
CA ILE A 31 4.02 -0.36 0.86
C ILE A 31 3.31 -1.28 1.83
N ASN A 32 2.00 -1.07 2.00
CA ASN A 32 1.15 -1.91 2.83
C ASN A 32 -0.20 -2.20 2.16
N SER A 33 -0.82 -3.30 2.60
CA SER A 33 -2.15 -3.74 2.15
C SER A 33 -3.13 -3.78 3.32
N THR A 34 -4.23 -3.02 3.26
CA THR A 34 -5.28 -3.11 4.28
C THR A 34 -6.02 -4.45 4.21
N LYS A 35 -6.06 -5.08 3.01
CA LYS A 35 -6.70 -6.38 2.79
C LYS A 35 -6.09 -7.48 3.63
N SER A 36 -4.81 -7.38 3.99
CA SER A 36 -4.19 -8.37 4.87
C SER A 36 -4.89 -8.47 6.23
N MET A 37 -5.48 -7.36 6.71
CA MET A 37 -6.12 -7.28 8.04
C MET A 37 -7.62 -7.54 8.00
N VAL A 38 -8.29 -7.13 6.91
CA VAL A 38 -9.78 -7.14 6.85
C VAL A 38 -10.35 -7.95 5.68
N GLY A 39 -9.49 -8.59 4.89
CA GLY A 39 -9.85 -9.29 3.67
C GLY A 39 -10.18 -8.36 2.50
N HIS A 40 -10.54 -8.94 1.36
CA HIS A 40 -10.94 -8.18 0.18
C HIS A 40 -12.44 -7.91 0.18
N CYS A 41 -12.86 -6.70 0.56
CA CYS A 41 -14.26 -6.30 0.63
C CYS A 41 -14.90 -5.95 -0.73
N LEU A 42 -14.43 -6.55 -1.83
CA LEU A 42 -14.90 -6.31 -3.21
C LEU A 42 -15.12 -4.82 -3.51
N GLY A 43 -16.34 -4.43 -3.91
CA GLY A 43 -16.69 -3.04 -4.23
C GLY A 43 -16.49 -2.05 -3.09
N ALA A 44 -16.50 -2.50 -1.82
CA ALA A 44 -16.27 -1.64 -0.66
C ALA A 44 -14.77 -1.44 -0.35
N ALA A 45 -13.86 -2.23 -0.94
CA ALA A 45 -12.42 -2.14 -0.69
C ALA A 45 -11.90 -0.72 -0.96
N GLY A 46 -12.39 -0.09 -2.03
CA GLY A 46 -12.14 1.30 -2.38
C GLY A 46 -12.23 2.28 -1.20
N ALA A 47 -13.38 2.26 -0.53
CA ALA A 47 -13.71 3.17 0.57
C ALA A 47 -12.99 2.80 1.88
N ILE A 48 -12.98 1.52 2.25
CA ILE A 48 -12.38 1.05 3.51
C ILE A 48 -10.88 1.37 3.56
N GLU A 49 -10.17 1.06 2.48
CA GLU A 49 -8.74 1.36 2.35
C GLU A 49 -8.47 2.87 2.36
N SER A 50 -9.37 3.68 1.79
CA SER A 50 -9.23 5.14 1.81
C SER A 50 -9.37 5.70 3.22
N VAL A 51 -10.29 5.17 4.03
CA VAL A 51 -10.40 5.52 5.46
C VAL A 51 -9.11 5.15 6.20
N ALA A 52 -8.56 3.95 5.95
CA ALA A 52 -7.29 3.54 6.54
C ALA A 52 -6.13 4.47 6.13
N VAL A 53 -6.07 4.93 4.89
CA VAL A 53 -5.09 5.91 4.40
C VAL A 53 -5.21 7.25 5.12
N VAL A 54 -6.43 7.77 5.27
CA VAL A 54 -6.68 9.03 5.99
C VAL A 54 -6.25 8.91 7.45
N LEU A 55 -6.56 7.80 8.13
CA LEU A 55 -6.14 7.56 9.51
C LEU A 55 -4.62 7.49 9.66
N GLN A 56 -3.92 6.82 8.74
CA GLN A 56 -2.45 6.76 8.72
C GLN A 56 -1.83 8.15 8.58
N LEU A 57 -2.32 8.96 7.65
CA LEU A 57 -1.85 10.34 7.44
C LEU A 57 -2.13 11.23 8.67
N GLN A 58 -3.36 11.18 9.18
CA GLN A 58 -3.80 12.03 10.28
C GLN A 58 -3.04 11.72 11.57
N LYS A 59 -2.85 10.43 11.89
CA LYS A 59 -2.19 9.98 13.12
C LYS A 59 -0.68 9.77 12.97
N GLY A 60 -0.12 9.85 11.76
CA GLY A 60 1.32 9.73 11.52
C GLY A 60 1.86 8.33 11.84
N PHE A 61 1.23 7.28 11.30
CA PHE A 61 1.70 5.91 11.43
C PHE A 61 1.41 5.11 10.15
N LEU A 62 2.03 3.94 10.03
CA LEU A 62 1.69 2.95 9.01
C LEU A 62 1.11 1.71 9.68
N HIS A 63 -0.03 1.24 9.18
CA HIS A 63 -0.58 -0.04 9.61
C HIS A 63 0.24 -1.20 9.01
N PRO A 64 0.26 -2.38 9.64
CA PRO A 64 1.00 -3.52 9.11
C PRO A 64 0.35 -4.08 7.86
N SER A 65 1.13 -4.82 7.07
CA SER A 65 0.65 -5.92 6.24
C SER A 65 0.91 -7.20 7.02
N ILE A 66 -0.12 -7.80 7.57
CA ILE A 66 -0.01 -9.07 8.31
C ILE A 66 -0.01 -10.26 7.34
N ASN A 67 0.38 -11.45 7.79
CA ASN A 67 0.46 -12.66 6.93
C ASN A 67 1.37 -12.43 5.70
N SER A 68 2.53 -11.79 5.93
CA SER A 68 3.50 -11.46 4.88
C SER A 68 4.94 -11.71 5.33
N GLU A 69 5.12 -12.72 6.18
CA GLU A 69 6.40 -13.24 6.65
C GLU A 69 7.21 -13.84 5.50
N ASP A 70 6.53 -14.52 4.57
CA ASP A 70 7.06 -15.21 3.40
C ASP A 70 6.58 -14.53 2.10
N VAL A 71 7.13 -13.35 1.83
CA VAL A 71 6.79 -12.62 0.59
C VAL A 71 7.22 -13.38 -0.66
N HIS A 72 6.48 -13.20 -1.75
CA HIS A 72 6.76 -13.85 -3.03
C HIS A 72 8.20 -13.52 -3.52
N PRO A 73 8.97 -14.49 -4.07
CA PRO A 73 10.37 -14.29 -4.50
C PRO A 73 10.57 -13.09 -5.44
N GLY A 74 9.61 -12.85 -6.34
CA GLY A 74 9.63 -11.71 -7.27
C GLY A 74 9.64 -10.32 -6.61
N ILE A 75 9.33 -10.21 -5.32
CA ILE A 75 9.36 -8.94 -4.56
C ILE A 75 10.18 -9.05 -3.27
N GLU A 76 10.93 -10.13 -3.07
CA GLU A 76 11.73 -10.36 -1.86
C GLU A 76 12.71 -9.20 -1.59
N ALA A 77 13.29 -8.62 -2.64
CA ALA A 77 14.15 -7.44 -2.52
C ALA A 77 13.45 -6.24 -1.86
N PHE A 78 12.13 -6.11 -2.02
CA PHE A 78 11.31 -5.05 -1.44
C PHE A 78 10.79 -5.38 -0.04
N ALA A 79 11.06 -6.56 0.52
CA ALA A 79 10.51 -7.02 1.81
C ALA A 79 10.71 -6.00 2.96
N LYS A 80 11.86 -5.31 2.99
CA LYS A 80 12.16 -4.26 3.99
C LYS A 80 11.22 -3.05 3.95
N LYS A 81 10.45 -2.91 2.87
CA LYS A 81 9.48 -1.83 2.65
C LYS A 81 8.05 -2.26 2.94
N ILE A 82 7.84 -3.51 3.37
CA ILE A 82 6.55 -4.06 3.77
C ILE A 82 6.53 -4.12 5.31
N PRO A 83 5.84 -3.20 6.00
CA PRO A 83 5.81 -3.21 7.46
C PRO A 83 4.96 -4.37 7.96
N GLN A 84 5.55 -5.35 8.66
CA GLN A 84 4.80 -6.47 9.27
C GLN A 84 4.20 -6.14 10.64
N LYS A 85 4.60 -5.01 11.23
CA LYS A 85 4.05 -4.45 12.47
C LYS A 85 3.64 -3.01 12.24
N ALA A 86 2.67 -2.53 13.02
CA ALA A 86 2.36 -1.10 13.02
C ALA A 86 3.62 -0.32 13.42
N MET A 87 3.91 0.76 12.70
CA MET A 87 5.07 1.60 12.96
C MET A 87 4.68 3.07 12.97
N GLU A 88 5.23 3.82 13.93
CA GLU A 88 5.11 5.28 13.92
C GLU A 88 5.83 5.85 12.71
N PHE A 89 5.22 6.84 12.08
CA PHE A 89 5.77 7.51 10.91
C PHE A 89 5.31 8.97 10.89
N PRO A 90 5.76 9.81 11.84
CA PRO A 90 5.28 11.18 12.02
C PRO A 90 5.53 12.07 10.80
N GLY A 91 6.55 11.74 9.99
CA GLY A 91 6.88 12.45 8.75
C GLY A 91 6.01 12.07 7.53
N LEU A 92 4.97 11.24 7.71
CA LEU A 92 4.09 10.81 6.63
C LEU A 92 3.22 11.98 6.11
N LYS A 93 3.47 12.38 4.86
CA LYS A 93 2.77 13.52 4.22
C LYS A 93 1.89 13.12 3.04
N VAL A 94 2.25 12.07 2.32
CA VAL A 94 1.57 11.65 1.10
C VAL A 94 1.45 10.14 1.08
N ILE A 95 0.28 9.64 0.71
CA ILE A 95 0.06 8.22 0.42
C ILE A 95 -0.62 8.10 -0.94
N ALA A 96 -0.02 7.29 -1.82
CA ALA A 96 -0.70 6.76 -2.99
C ALA A 96 -1.52 5.52 -2.61
N LYS A 97 -2.77 5.49 -3.06
CA LYS A 97 -3.73 4.42 -2.85
C LYS A 97 -4.18 3.88 -4.19
N ALA A 98 -3.82 2.64 -4.51
CA ALA A 98 -4.24 1.99 -5.75
C ALA A 98 -5.33 0.94 -5.51
N SER A 99 -6.19 0.74 -6.50
CA SER A 99 -7.19 -0.32 -6.53
C SER A 99 -7.45 -0.77 -7.94
N PHE A 100 -7.52 -2.09 -8.11
CA PHE A 100 -7.73 -2.74 -9.39
C PHE A 100 -8.92 -3.68 -9.27
N GLY A 101 -9.88 -3.57 -10.16
CA GLY A 101 -11.06 -4.40 -10.23
C GLY A 101 -11.01 -5.32 -11.45
N PHE A 102 -11.76 -6.41 -11.39
CA PHE A 102 -11.97 -7.27 -12.56
C PHE A 102 -12.58 -6.47 -13.71
N GLY A 103 -12.20 -6.82 -14.94
CA GLY A 103 -12.69 -6.13 -16.14
C GLY A 103 -12.00 -4.79 -16.42
N ASP A 104 -10.73 -4.66 -16.03
CA ASP A 104 -9.88 -3.50 -16.31
C ASP A 104 -10.35 -2.18 -15.66
N VAL A 105 -10.80 -2.28 -14.40
CA VAL A 105 -11.24 -1.11 -13.62
C VAL A 105 -10.14 -0.69 -12.66
N ASN A 106 -9.33 0.29 -13.04
CA ASN A 106 -8.16 0.70 -12.28
C ASN A 106 -8.29 2.14 -11.76
N SER A 107 -7.92 2.37 -10.51
CA SER A 107 -7.93 3.71 -9.90
C SER A 107 -6.73 3.90 -8.98
N CYS A 108 -6.12 5.09 -9.04
CA CYS A 108 -5.10 5.53 -8.11
C CYS A 108 -5.47 6.91 -7.55
N LEU A 109 -5.50 7.02 -6.23
CA LEU A 109 -5.78 8.25 -5.50
C LEU A 109 -4.55 8.67 -4.71
N ILE A 110 -4.21 9.96 -4.78
CA ILE A 110 -3.10 10.54 -4.01
C ILE A 110 -3.70 11.36 -2.87
N PHE A 111 -3.43 10.96 -1.64
CA PHE A 111 -3.83 11.68 -0.44
C PHE A 111 -2.65 12.46 0.11
N LYS A 112 -2.83 13.75 0.38
CA LYS A 112 -1.86 14.59 1.11
C LYS A 112 -2.44 14.91 2.49
N LYS A 113 -1.60 14.86 3.53
CA LYS A 113 -1.96 15.35 4.87
C LYS A 113 -2.32 16.83 4.78
N TRP A 114 -3.44 17.21 5.40
CA TRP A 114 -3.82 18.62 5.52
C TRP A 114 -2.79 19.36 6.37
N GLU A 115 -2.31 20.49 5.86
CA GLU A 115 -1.42 21.43 6.54
C GLU A 115 -2.18 22.77 6.52
N GLU A 116 -2.41 23.38 7.69
CA GLU A 116 -2.95 24.75 7.73
C GLU A 116 -1.98 25.68 7.00
N ALA A 117 -2.54 26.58 6.17
CA ALA A 117 -1.79 27.47 5.29
C ALA A 117 -1.08 28.60 6.05
#